data_AF-A0A1G7C0F6-F1
#
_entry.id   AF-A0A1G7C0F6-F1
#
_cell.length_a   1.000
_cell.length_b   1.000
_cell.length_c   1.000
_cell.angle_alpha   90.00
_cell.angle_beta   90.00
_cell.angle_gamma   90.00
#
_symmetry.space_group_name_H-M   'P 1'
#
loop_
_entity.id
_entity.type
_entity.pdbx_description
1 polymer ?
#
loop_
_entity_poly.entity_id
_entity_poly.type
_entity_poly.pdbx_seq_one_letter_code
_entity_poly.pdbx_strand_id
1 'polypeptide(L)' 'MAKIEIKGTPEKLERIAIFLKANNIQHAIIDDYGNHSQEDLAKYRELMTKHNA' A
#
# COMPACT_ATOMS: atom_id res chain seq x y z
N MET A 1 14.33 0.60 19.39
CA MET A 1 14.75 0.35 18.00
C MET A 1 14.10 1.41 17.12
N ALA A 2 14.85 2.06 16.24
CA ALA A 2 14.30 3.07 15.33
C ALA A 2 13.58 2.38 14.16
N LYS A 3 12.37 2.85 13.81
CA LYS A 3 11.63 2.44 12.62
C LYS A 3 11.74 3.56 11.59
N ILE A 4 12.04 3.22 10.34
CA ILE A 4 12.11 4.17 9.23
C ILE A 4 10.89 3.91 8.33
N GLU A 5 10.10 4.94 8.07
CA GLU A 5 8.97 4.89 7.14
C GLU A 5 9.28 5.77 5.93
N ILE A 6 9.14 5.20 4.73
CA ILE A 6 9.44 5.87 3.46
C ILE A 6 8.13 6.01 2.68
N LYS A 7 7.73 7.25 2.39
CA LYS A 7 6.54 7.56 1.58
C LYS A 7 6.97 8.16 0.23
N GLY A 8 6.31 7.78 -0.86
CA GLY A 8 6.64 8.25 -2.20
C GLY A 8 5.77 7.65 -3.29
N THR A 9 6.06 7.99 -4.55
CA THR A 9 5.41 7.38 -5.71
C THR A 9 5.82 5.90 -5.87
N PRO A 10 4.97 5.07 -6.49
CA PRO A 10 5.26 3.64 -6.69
C PRO A 10 6.62 3.38 -7.33
N GLU A 11 6.97 4.16 -8.37
CA GLU A 11 8.25 4.02 -9.09
C GLU A 11 9.46 4.27 -8.18
N LYS A 12 9.35 5.22 -7.25
CA LYS A 12 10.43 5.54 -6.30
C LYS A 12 10.54 4.48 -5.22
N LEU A 13 9.41 3.96 -4.74
CA LEU A 13 9.37 2.88 -3.76
C LEU A 13 9.92 1.58 -4.34
N GLU A 14 9.64 1.27 -5.61
CA GLU A 14 10.17 0.10 -6.30
C GLU A 14 11.70 0.14 -6.40
N ARG A 15 12.28 1.28 -6.78
CA ARG A 15 13.75 1.46 -6.79
C ARG A 15 14.37 1.23 -5.42
N ILE A 16 13.73 1.72 -4.37
CA ILE A 16 14.19 1.56 -2.98
C ILE A 16 14.07 0.09 -2.55
N ALA A 17 12.97 -0.60 -2.89
CA ALA A 17 12.79 -2.01 -2.60
C ALA A 17 13.86 -2.88 -3.27
N ILE A 18 14.20 -2.59 -4.54
CA ILE A 18 15.28 -3.26 -5.27
C ILE A 18 16.61 -3.06 -4.55
N PHE A 19 16.92 -1.83 -4.13
CA PHE A 19 18.15 -1.52 -3.40
C PHE A 19 18.22 -2.26 -2.06
N LEU A 20 17.13 -2.26 -1.28
CA LEU A 20 17.07 -2.95 0.01
C LEU A 20 17.25 -4.47 -0.15
N LYS A 21 16.60 -5.05 -1.17
CA LYS A 21 16.75 -6.47 -1.52
C LYS A 21 18.18 -6.82 -1.92
N ALA A 22 18.82 -5.98 -2.75
CA ALA A 22 20.20 -6.20 -3.20
C ALA A 22 21.23 -6.16 -2.05
N ASN A 23 20.94 -5.43 -0.99
CA ASN A 23 21.79 -5.33 0.21
C ASN A 23 21.39 -6.30 1.33
N ASN A 24 20.49 -7.27 1.08
CA ASN A 24 19.97 -8.21 2.08
C ASN A 24 19.34 -7.51 3.31
N ILE A 25 18.75 -6.33 3.12
CA ILE A 25 18.05 -5.61 4.18
C ILE A 25 16.58 -6.05 4.18
N GLN A 26 16.13 -6.57 5.33
CA GLN A 26 14.73 -6.95 5.52
C GLN A 26 13.82 -5.71 5.44
N HIS A 27 12.80 -5.80 4.59
CA HIS A 27 11.82 -4.74 4.40
C HIS A 27 10.45 -5.36 4.07
N ALA A 28 9.39 -4.60 4.35
CA ALA A 28 8.03 -4.96 3.99
C ALA A 28 7.42 -3.80 3.20
N ILE A 29 6.73 -4.13 2.11
CA ILE A 29 5.91 -3.18 1.37
C ILE A 29 4.50 -3.28 1.94
N ILE A 30 3.95 -2.15 2.36
CA ILE A 30 2.63 -2.05 2.95
C ILE A 30 1.84 -1.07 2.09
N ASP A 31 0.68 -1.49 1.62
CA ASP A 31 -0.24 -0.60 0.91
C ASP A 31 -0.86 0.39 1.91
N ASP A 32 -0.66 1.67 1.66
CA ASP A 32 -1.28 2.75 2.45
C ASP A 32 -2.64 3.09 1.82
N TYR A 33 -3.71 2.58 2.42
CA TYR A 33 -5.09 2.85 1.98
C TYR A 33 -5.61 4.23 2.45
N GLY A 34 -4.74 5.10 2.99
CA GLY A 34 -5.12 6.42 3.49
C GLY A 34 -6.18 6.35 4.60
N ASN A 35 -7.25 7.14 4.46
CA ASN A 35 -8.40 7.18 5.39
C ASN A 35 -9.47 6.12 5.11
N HIS A 36 -9.27 5.27 4.11
CA HIS A 36 -10.22 4.22 3.76
C HIS A 36 -9.67 2.88 4.24
N SER A 37 -10.43 2.16 5.05
CA SER A 37 -10.09 0.77 5.35
C SER A 37 -10.39 -0.09 4.12
N GLN A 38 -9.75 -1.27 4.00
CA GLN A 38 -10.16 -2.25 2.99
C GLN A 38 -11.66 -2.56 3.06
N GLU A 39 -12.24 -2.50 4.27
CA GLU A 39 -13.69 -2.62 4.49
C GLU A 39 -14.52 -1.53 3.79
N ASP A 40 -14.05 -0.29 3.72
CA ASP A 40 -14.76 0.81 3.07
C ASP A 40 -14.78 0.62 1.55
N LEU A 41 -13.69 0.12 0.97
CA LEU A 41 -13.61 -0.25 -0.44
C LEU A 41 -14.56 -1.42 -0.78
N ALA A 42 -14.65 -2.41 0.11
CA ALA A 42 -15.58 -3.53 -0.07
C ALA A 42 -17.04 -3.07 -0.03
N LYS A 43 -17.42 -2.26 0.97
CA LYS A 43 -18.78 -1.70 1.10
C LYS A 43 -19.17 -0.83 -0.08
N TYR A 44 -18.26 0.00 -0.58
CA TYR A 44 -18.50 0.81 -1.77
C TYR A 44 -18.78 -0.05 -3.01
N ARG A 45 -18.01 -1.12 -3.21
CA ARG A 45 -18.25 -2.06 -4.33
C ARG A 45 -19.63 -2.72 -4.23
N GLU A 46 -20.00 -3.19 -3.04
CA GLU A 46 -21.33 -3.78 -2.81
C GLU A 46 -22.48 -2.79 -3.08
N LEU A 47 -22.33 -1.55 -2.61
CA LEU A 47 -23.31 -0.48 -2.85
C LEU A 47 -23.45 -0.14 -4.34
N MET A 48 -22.33 -0.05 -5.06
CA MET A 48 -22.34 0.19 -6.51
C MET A 48 -23.03 -0.93 -7.28
N THR A 49 -22.78 -2.20 -6.92
CA THR A 49 -23.48 -3.33 -7.56
C THR A 49 -24.98 -3.33 -7.26
N LYS A 50 -25.38 -2.93 -6.05
CA LYS A 50 -26.79 -2.93 -5.63
C LYS A 50 -27.63 -1.83 -6.29
N HIS A 51 -27.04 -0.67 -6.57
CA HIS A 51 -27.78 0.50 -7.07
C HIS A 51 -27.64 0.73 -8.58
N ASN A 52 -26.79 -0.02 -9.26
CA ASN A 52 -26.57 0.10 -10.70
C ASN A 52 -27.20 -1.07 -11.50
N ALA A 53 -28.18 -1.75 -10.91
CA ALA A 53 -29.00 -2.82 -11.50
C ALA A 53 -30.39 -2.32 -11.88
#